data_AF-A0A484FDR3-F1
#
_entry.id   AF-A0A484FDR3-F1
#
_cell.length_a   1.000
_cell.length_b   1.000
_cell.length_c   1.000
_cell.angle_alpha   90.00
_cell.angle_beta   90.00
_cell.angle_gamma   90.00
#
_symmetry.space_group_name_H-M   'P 1'
#
loop_
_entity.id
_entity.type
_entity.pdbx_description
1 polymer ?
#
loop_
_entity_poly.entity_id
_entity_poly.type
_entity_poly.pdbx_seq_one_letter_code
_entity_poly.pdbx_strand_id
1 'polypeptide(L)'
;MDGFLPKLKAEFIEYEAHRMSGPSAASVLKRGSWCNTPLAQQRSVSVHHSISSLNGELHRTVTILEDCLNYLHHHAKKAVEDVVASLLDFLAAIALSLAENQPGRSQRPFEAVAKSELLWSKDEFEALNTDIIHNFTARLERMNNVIDIGQAEKQLWSFEMVREHNMCMLMEHELLNAIDNVVSVYRQNMVSSQTSSKSEL
;
A
#
# COMPACT_ATOMS: atom_id res chain seq x y z
N MET A 1 -2.57 -7.02 -31.23
CA MET A 1 -1.80 -7.10 -29.98
C MET A 1 -2.84 -7.20 -28.86
N ASP A 2 -3.60 -8.31 -28.80
CA ASP A 2 -4.88 -8.38 -28.07
C ASP A 2 -4.94 -9.57 -27.10
N GLY A 3 -3.82 -9.85 -26.42
CA GLY A 3 -3.66 -11.10 -25.66
C GLY A 3 -3.64 -11.00 -24.14
N PHE A 4 -3.45 -9.81 -23.55
CA PHE A 4 -3.16 -9.68 -22.11
C PHE A 4 -4.40 -9.34 -21.27
N LEU A 5 -5.26 -8.43 -21.76
CA LEU A 5 -6.52 -8.05 -21.10
C LEU A 5 -7.55 -9.20 -20.96
N PRO A 6 -7.67 -10.16 -21.91
CA PRO A 6 -8.55 -11.32 -21.73
C PRO A 6 -8.06 -12.27 -20.65
N LYS A 7 -6.74 -12.38 -20.43
CA LYS A 7 -6.14 -13.26 -19.41
C LYS A 7 -6.43 -12.76 -17.99
N LEU A 8 -6.30 -11.46 -17.76
CA LEU A 8 -6.63 -10.82 -16.47
C LEU A 8 -8.12 -10.96 -16.11
N LYS A 9 -9.02 -10.88 -17.10
CA LYS A 9 -10.45 -11.13 -16.89
C LYS A 9 -10.77 -12.61 -16.65
N ALA A 10 -10.08 -13.52 -17.35
CA ALA A 10 -10.24 -14.95 -17.14
C ALA A 10 -9.75 -15.37 -15.74
N GLU A 11 -8.61 -14.84 -15.29
CA GLU A 11 -8.08 -15.05 -13.94
C GLU A 11 -9.03 -14.52 -12.86
N PHE A 12 -9.73 -13.40 -13.12
CA PHE A 12 -10.75 -12.86 -12.21
C PHE A 12 -11.98 -13.77 -12.09
N ILE A 13 -12.49 -14.28 -13.23
CA ILE A 13 -13.66 -15.19 -13.26
C ILE A 13 -13.31 -16.55 -12.63
N GLU A 14 -12.11 -17.06 -12.90
CA GLU A 14 -11.62 -18.30 -12.32
C GLU A 14 -11.40 -18.13 -10.81
N TYR A 15 -10.87 -17.00 -10.35
CA TYR A 15 -10.73 -16.69 -8.92
C TYR A 15 -12.08 -16.53 -8.18
N GLU A 16 -13.08 -15.90 -8.79
CA GLU A 16 -14.44 -15.86 -8.22
C GLU A 16 -15.08 -17.24 -8.12
N ALA A 17 -14.87 -18.11 -9.11
CA ALA A 17 -15.36 -19.48 -9.10
C ALA A 17 -14.72 -20.31 -7.96
N HIS A 18 -13.44 -20.09 -7.66
CA HIS A 18 -12.73 -20.78 -6.58
C HIS A 18 -13.05 -20.23 -5.17
N ARG A 19 -13.62 -19.02 -5.05
CA ARG A 19 -14.12 -18.48 -3.77
C ARG A 19 -15.44 -19.11 -3.30
N MET A 20 -16.16 -19.85 -4.15
CA MET A 20 -17.40 -20.55 -3.78
C MET A 20 -17.16 -21.94 -3.16
N SER A 21 -15.92 -22.41 -3.15
CA SER A 21 -15.50 -23.63 -2.45
C SER A 21 -14.67 -23.25 -1.23
N GLY A 22 -15.35 -23.02 -0.10
CA GLY A 22 -14.71 -22.76 1.19
C GLY A 22 -13.78 -23.90 1.63
N PRO A 23 -12.76 -23.64 2.47
CA PRO A 23 -11.79 -24.65 2.83
C PRO A 23 -12.40 -25.72 3.74
N SER A 24 -12.42 -26.97 3.25
CA SER A 24 -12.50 -28.17 4.08
C SER A 24 -11.32 -28.16 5.06
N ALA A 25 -11.63 -28.41 6.33
CA ALA A 25 -10.65 -28.57 7.39
C ALA A 25 -9.55 -29.56 7.01
N ALA A 26 -8.31 -29.18 7.33
CA ALA A 26 -7.13 -30.00 7.62
C ALA A 26 -5.90 -29.65 6.79
N SER A 27 -5.02 -28.82 7.35
CA SER A 27 -3.59 -29.13 7.31
C SER A 27 -2.90 -28.44 8.48
N VAL A 28 -2.58 -29.26 9.48
CA VAL A 28 -1.77 -28.96 10.67
C VAL A 28 -0.40 -28.47 10.22
N LEU A 29 -0.12 -27.17 10.40
CA LEU A 29 1.25 -26.66 10.33
C LEU A 29 1.93 -26.84 11.69
N LYS A 30 3.00 -27.64 11.69
CA LYS A 30 3.98 -27.77 12.78
C LYS A 30 4.53 -26.38 13.13
N ARG A 31 4.04 -25.80 14.22
CA ARG A 31 4.56 -24.56 14.81
C ARG A 31 5.84 -24.88 15.58
N GLY A 32 6.98 -24.43 15.03
CA GLY A 32 8.17 -24.19 15.82
C GLY A 32 7.89 -23.12 16.88
N SER A 33 8.41 -23.36 18.08
CA SER A 33 8.35 -22.56 19.29
C SER A 33 8.44 -21.03 19.07
N TRP A 34 7.32 -20.32 19.22
CA TRP A 34 7.30 -18.89 19.55
C TRP A 34 6.63 -18.72 20.90
N CYS A 35 7.43 -18.29 21.85
CA CYS A 35 7.13 -18.13 23.27
C CYS A 35 5.89 -17.27 23.53
N ASN A 36 5.12 -17.69 24.54
CA ASN A 36 4.08 -17.01 25.32
C ASN A 36 4.05 -15.47 25.25
N THR A 37 3.67 -14.90 24.11
CA THR A 37 3.27 -13.49 24.02
C THR A 37 1.75 -13.46 24.05
N PRO A 38 1.11 -12.60 24.87
CA PRO A 38 -0.33 -12.46 24.85
C PRO A 38 -0.82 -12.20 23.41
N LEU A 39 -1.93 -12.85 23.00
CA LEU A 39 -2.49 -12.72 21.64
C LEU A 39 -2.64 -11.27 21.18
N ALA A 40 -3.00 -10.36 22.09
CA ALA A 40 -3.09 -8.92 21.82
C ALA A 40 -1.73 -8.30 21.45
N GLN A 41 -0.65 -8.69 22.15
CA GLN A 41 0.70 -8.21 21.86
C GLN A 41 1.23 -8.79 20.53
N GLN A 42 0.87 -10.03 20.20
CA GLN A 42 1.21 -10.62 18.88
C GLN A 42 0.49 -9.91 17.74
N ARG A 43 -0.80 -9.57 17.93
CA ARG A 43 -1.58 -8.81 16.94
C ARG A 43 -1.03 -7.41 16.74
N SER A 44 -0.75 -6.68 17.82
CA SER A 44 -0.17 -5.33 17.77
C SER A 44 1.15 -5.30 17.00
N VAL A 45 2.04 -6.28 17.26
CA VAL A 45 3.31 -6.43 16.50
C VAL A 45 3.06 -6.77 15.03
N SER A 46 2.10 -7.66 14.72
CA SER A 46 1.77 -8.04 13.35
C SER A 46 1.20 -6.87 12.53
N VAL A 47 0.31 -6.06 13.11
CA VAL A 47 -0.20 -4.86 12.46
C VAL A 47 0.92 -3.85 12.24
N HIS A 48 1.73 -3.58 13.26
CA HIS A 48 2.85 -2.65 13.14
C HIS A 48 3.82 -3.06 12.04
N HIS A 49 4.14 -4.35 11.92
CA HIS A 49 4.97 -4.87 10.85
C HIS A 49 4.31 -4.68 9.47
N SER A 50 3.02 -4.98 9.35
CA SER A 50 2.26 -4.84 8.09
C SER A 50 2.23 -3.39 7.61
N ILE A 51 1.94 -2.44 8.51
CA ILE A 51 1.94 -1.02 8.21
C ILE A 51 3.34 -0.50 7.91
N SER A 52 4.37 -0.99 8.60
CA SER A 52 5.76 -0.63 8.30
C SER A 52 6.17 -1.08 6.89
N SER A 53 5.73 -2.28 6.48
CA SER A 53 5.96 -2.79 5.12
C SER A 53 5.23 -1.96 4.07
N LEU A 54 3.97 -1.62 4.30
CA LEU A 54 3.23 -0.69 3.44
C LEU A 54 3.92 0.68 3.34
N ASN A 55 4.38 1.23 4.46
CA ASN A 55 5.10 2.50 4.50
C ASN A 55 6.39 2.45 3.66
N GLY A 56 7.14 1.35 3.74
CA GLY A 56 8.31 1.13 2.90
C GLY A 56 7.98 1.10 1.41
N GLU A 57 6.92 0.40 1.02
CA GLU A 57 6.52 0.30 -0.38
C GLU A 57 5.96 1.63 -0.93
N LEU A 58 5.25 2.40 -0.11
CA LEU A 58 4.81 3.75 -0.47
C LEU A 58 6.00 4.70 -0.68
N HIS A 59 7.00 4.65 0.19
CA HIS A 59 8.25 5.39 0.00
C HIS A 59 8.94 5.01 -1.31
N ARG A 60 9.03 3.72 -1.60
CA ARG A 60 9.58 3.22 -2.87
C ARG A 60 8.80 3.74 -4.07
N THR A 61 7.47 3.73 -3.99
CA THR A 61 6.57 4.28 -5.03
C THR A 61 6.89 5.74 -5.30
N VAL A 62 6.99 6.57 -4.26
CA VAL A 62 7.33 7.99 -4.39
C VAL A 62 8.69 8.16 -5.06
N THR A 63 9.72 7.43 -4.63
CA THR A 63 11.06 7.52 -5.23
C THR A 63 11.06 7.16 -6.71
N ILE A 64 10.31 6.13 -7.12
CA ILE A 64 10.17 5.76 -8.53
C ILE A 64 9.49 6.87 -9.33
N LEU A 65 8.36 7.39 -8.82
CA LEU A 65 7.62 8.45 -9.51
C LEU A 65 8.43 9.75 -9.62
N GLU A 66 9.16 10.13 -8.57
CA GLU A 66 10.07 11.28 -8.58
C GLU A 66 11.19 11.11 -9.61
N ASP A 67 11.74 9.90 -9.75
CA ASP A 67 12.72 9.60 -10.80
C ASP A 67 12.11 9.73 -12.20
N CYS A 68 10.87 9.24 -12.40
CA CYS A 68 10.15 9.39 -13.66
C CYS A 68 9.97 10.87 -14.07
N LEU A 69 9.77 11.79 -13.13
CA LEU A 69 9.58 13.23 -13.41
C LEU A 69 10.74 13.85 -14.21
N ASN A 70 11.94 13.28 -14.14
CA ASN A 70 13.10 13.74 -14.90
C ASN A 70 12.98 13.52 -16.42
N TYR A 71 12.07 12.65 -16.85
CA TYR A 71 11.95 12.20 -18.23
C TYR A 71 10.63 12.64 -18.90
N LEU A 72 9.63 13.06 -18.12
CA LEU A 72 8.26 13.32 -18.61
C LEU A 72 8.07 14.73 -19.20
N HIS A 73 7.13 14.83 -20.15
CA HIS A 73 6.65 16.12 -20.68
C HIS A 73 5.66 16.80 -19.72
N HIS A 74 5.46 18.11 -19.88
CA HIS A 74 4.76 18.98 -18.91
C HIS A 74 3.38 18.46 -18.45
N HIS A 75 2.55 17.91 -19.34
CA HIS A 75 1.23 17.40 -18.96
C HIS A 75 1.30 16.14 -18.08
N ALA A 76 2.09 15.14 -18.49
CA ALA A 76 2.29 13.92 -17.71
C ALA A 76 3.01 14.22 -16.38
N LYS A 77 3.96 15.17 -16.41
CA LYS A 77 4.69 15.62 -15.23
C LYS A 77 3.75 16.14 -14.14
N LYS A 78 2.77 16.99 -14.49
CA LYS A 78 1.83 17.55 -13.53
C LYS A 78 0.97 16.48 -12.85
N ALA A 79 0.47 15.52 -13.62
CA ALA A 79 -0.32 14.41 -13.06
C ALA A 79 0.50 13.58 -12.06
N VAL A 80 1.77 13.29 -12.39
CA VAL A 80 2.67 12.56 -11.49
C VAL A 80 2.98 13.36 -10.23
N GLU A 81 3.23 14.67 -10.34
CA GLU A 81 3.44 15.57 -9.20
C GLU A 81 2.25 15.56 -8.23
N ASP A 82 1.01 15.58 -8.75
CA ASP A 82 -0.20 15.59 -7.93
C ASP A 82 -0.36 14.26 -7.16
N VAL A 83 -0.07 13.13 -7.80
CA VAL A 83 -0.08 11.81 -7.13
C VAL A 83 1.04 11.70 -6.10
N VAL A 84 2.25 12.18 -6.42
CA VAL A 84 3.38 12.22 -5.46
C VAL A 84 3.03 13.04 -4.22
N ALA A 85 2.41 14.21 -4.39
CA ALA A 85 1.96 15.02 -3.26
C ALA A 85 0.95 14.28 -2.38
N SER A 86 -0.05 13.63 -2.98
CA SER A 86 -1.05 12.83 -2.27
C SER A 86 -0.43 11.66 -1.49
N LEU A 87 0.58 11.01 -2.08
CA LEU A 87 1.34 9.92 -1.45
C LEU A 87 2.18 10.41 -0.27
N LEU A 88 2.84 11.57 -0.40
CA LEU A 88 3.65 12.16 0.67
C LEU A 88 2.80 12.54 1.89
N ASP A 89 1.62 13.13 1.67
CA ASP A 89 0.67 13.43 2.74
C ASP A 89 0.23 12.14 3.47
N PHE A 90 0.00 11.08 2.70
CA PHE A 90 -0.40 9.79 3.25
C PHE A 90 0.74 9.10 4.02
N LEU A 91 1.97 9.15 3.51
CA LEU A 91 3.18 8.66 4.19
C LEU A 91 3.39 9.36 5.53
N ALA A 92 3.24 10.69 5.57
CA ALA A 92 3.37 11.46 6.80
C ALA A 92 2.35 10.98 7.87
N ALA A 93 1.11 10.72 7.46
CA ALA A 93 0.08 10.22 8.37
C ALA A 93 0.35 8.79 8.89
N ILE A 94 0.84 7.89 8.02
CA ILE A 94 1.24 6.54 8.42
C ILE A 94 2.43 6.60 9.39
N ALA A 95 3.45 7.41 9.09
CA ALA A 95 4.64 7.54 9.92
C ALA A 95 4.30 8.05 11.32
N LEU A 96 3.43 9.05 11.42
CA LEU A 96 2.91 9.53 12.71
C LEU A 96 2.17 8.43 13.46
N SER A 97 1.30 7.68 12.78
CA SER A 97 0.54 6.61 13.41
C SER A 97 1.41 5.45 13.89
N LEU A 98 2.46 5.09 13.15
CA LEU A 98 3.47 4.12 13.59
C LEU A 98 4.21 4.60 14.84
N ALA A 99 4.60 5.88 14.88
CA ALA A 99 5.31 6.46 16.02
C ALA A 99 4.46 6.50 17.31
N GLU A 100 3.17 6.83 17.18
CA GLU A 100 2.23 6.90 18.31
C GLU A 100 1.77 5.51 18.80
N ASN A 101 1.75 4.50 17.93
CA ASN A 101 1.28 3.14 18.23
C ASN A 101 2.41 2.12 18.35
N GLN A 102 3.60 2.54 18.80
CA GLN A 102 4.73 1.63 19.02
C GLN A 102 4.38 0.51 20.02
N PRO A 103 4.74 -0.76 19.74
CA PRO A 103 4.47 -1.87 20.64
C PRO A 103 5.09 -1.65 22.02
N GLY A 104 4.28 -1.81 23.08
CA GLY A 104 4.74 -1.66 24.47
C GLY A 104 4.86 -0.23 24.98
N ARG A 105 4.53 0.79 24.16
CA ARG A 105 4.45 2.18 24.62
C ARG A 105 3.10 2.43 25.28
N SER A 106 3.12 2.92 26.53
CA SER A 106 1.92 3.49 27.16
C SER A 106 1.64 4.84 26.49
N GLN A 107 0.46 4.99 25.88
CA GLN A 107 0.05 6.25 25.27
C GLN A 107 -0.03 7.34 26.33
N ARG A 108 0.54 8.52 26.03
CA ARG A 108 0.22 9.73 26.78
C ARG A 108 -1.19 10.18 26.37
N PRO A 109 -1.94 10.89 27.23
CA PRO A 109 -3.19 11.52 26.82
C PRO A 109 -2.97 12.28 25.52
N PHE A 110 -3.88 12.09 24.57
CA PHE A 110 -3.81 12.52 23.17
C PHE A 110 -3.92 14.05 23.06
N GLU A 111 -2.98 14.77 23.66
CA GLU A 111 -2.94 16.23 23.68
C GLU A 111 -1.70 16.67 22.89
N ALA A 112 -1.96 17.31 21.76
CA ALA A 112 -1.00 18.06 20.93
C ALA A 112 -0.21 17.33 19.82
N VAL A 113 -0.77 16.28 19.19
CA VAL A 113 -0.34 15.92 17.82
C VAL A 113 -1.37 16.45 16.84
N ALA A 114 -0.93 17.26 15.89
CA ALA A 114 -1.78 17.86 14.86
C ALA A 114 -2.72 16.79 14.28
N LYS A 115 -4.03 17.10 14.28
CA LYS A 115 -5.10 16.22 13.78
C LYS A 115 -4.92 16.01 12.27
N SER A 116 -4.01 15.12 11.88
CA SER A 116 -4.12 14.45 10.59
C SER A 116 -5.41 13.62 10.64
N GLU A 117 -6.27 13.76 9.65
CA GLU A 117 -7.52 12.97 9.52
C GLU A 117 -7.25 11.45 9.51
N LEU A 118 -6.00 11.06 9.27
CA LEU A 118 -5.52 9.69 9.17
C LEU A 118 -4.78 9.19 10.43
N LEU A 119 -4.72 9.96 11.51
CA LEU A 119 -4.07 9.52 12.74
C LEU A 119 -4.96 8.51 13.48
N TRP A 120 -4.49 7.28 13.61
CA TRP A 120 -5.22 6.21 14.31
C TRP A 120 -4.96 6.22 15.82
N SER A 121 -6.04 6.13 16.61
CA SER A 121 -5.95 5.74 18.01
C SER A 121 -5.40 4.31 18.15
N LYS A 122 -5.03 3.91 19.37
CA LYS A 122 -4.47 2.56 19.59
C LYS A 122 -5.41 1.45 19.16
N ASP A 123 -6.68 1.56 19.53
CA ASP A 123 -7.67 0.53 19.27
C ASP A 123 -7.97 0.46 17.77
N GLU A 124 -8.06 1.61 17.10
CA GLU A 124 -8.22 1.67 15.63
C GLU A 124 -7.01 1.06 14.92
N PHE A 125 -5.80 1.37 15.38
CA PHE A 125 -4.58 0.82 14.81
C PHE A 125 -4.53 -0.70 14.98
N GLU A 126 -4.76 -1.23 16.18
CA GLU A 126 -4.71 -2.68 16.43
C GLU A 126 -5.88 -3.44 15.76
N ALA A 127 -6.98 -2.76 15.44
CA ALA A 127 -8.12 -3.32 14.71
C ALA A 127 -7.88 -3.48 13.21
N LEU A 128 -6.84 -2.83 12.64
CA LEU A 128 -6.55 -2.89 11.21
C LEU A 128 -6.42 -4.33 10.71
N ASN A 129 -7.01 -4.58 9.54
CA ASN A 129 -6.97 -5.89 8.91
C ASN A 129 -5.66 -6.08 8.14
N THR A 130 -4.77 -6.93 8.67
CA THR A 130 -3.45 -7.22 8.10
C THR A 130 -3.52 -7.85 6.71
N ASP A 131 -4.53 -8.67 6.41
CA ASP A 131 -4.67 -9.29 5.10
C ASP A 131 -4.99 -8.25 4.03
N ILE A 132 -5.84 -7.28 4.37
CA ILE A 132 -6.15 -6.16 3.50
C ILE A 132 -4.87 -5.32 3.25
N ILE A 133 -4.12 -5.00 4.31
CA ILE A 133 -2.85 -4.26 4.20
C ILE A 133 -1.86 -5.00 3.30
N HIS A 134 -1.64 -6.30 3.54
CA HIS A 134 -0.72 -7.11 2.73
C HIS A 134 -1.12 -7.16 1.25
N ASN A 135 -2.41 -7.28 0.96
CA ASN A 135 -2.91 -7.26 -0.41
C ASN A 135 -2.64 -5.92 -1.11
N PHE A 136 -2.81 -4.81 -0.40
CA PHE A 136 -2.48 -3.48 -0.93
C PHE A 136 -0.99 -3.30 -1.15
N THR A 137 -0.16 -3.69 -0.19
CA THR A 137 1.31 -3.66 -0.32
C THR A 137 1.76 -4.48 -1.52
N ALA A 138 1.31 -5.73 -1.66
CA ALA A 138 1.68 -6.60 -2.78
C ALA A 138 1.18 -6.08 -4.14
N ARG A 139 0.09 -5.29 -4.17
CA ARG A 139 -0.38 -4.65 -5.40
C ARG A 139 0.49 -3.46 -5.77
N LEU A 140 0.85 -2.61 -4.80
CA LEU A 140 1.80 -1.51 -5.01
C LEU A 140 3.16 -2.04 -5.47
N GLU A 141 3.68 -3.07 -4.82
CA GLU A 141 4.94 -3.72 -5.18
C GLU A 141 4.94 -4.21 -6.63
N ARG A 142 3.87 -4.89 -7.06
CA ARG A 142 3.74 -5.33 -8.45
C ARG A 142 3.76 -4.18 -9.44
N MET A 143 3.09 -3.07 -9.14
CA MET A 143 3.08 -1.88 -10.00
C MET A 143 4.48 -1.25 -10.05
N ASN A 144 5.11 -1.08 -8.88
CA ASN A 144 6.47 -0.56 -8.77
C ASN A 144 7.48 -1.39 -9.55
N ASN A 145 7.40 -2.72 -9.48
CA ASN A 145 8.30 -3.61 -10.19
C ASN A 145 8.17 -3.53 -11.73
N VAL A 146 7.06 -3.01 -12.27
CA VAL A 146 6.92 -2.82 -13.72
C VAL A 146 7.36 -1.41 -14.15
N ILE A 147 7.20 -0.41 -13.26
CA ILE A 147 7.62 0.96 -13.54
C ILE A 147 9.14 1.12 -13.37
N ASP A 148 9.69 0.55 -12.30
CA ASP A 148 11.09 0.73 -11.90
C ASP A 148 12.05 0.04 -12.87
N ILE A 149 12.74 0.87 -13.67
CA ILE A 149 13.90 0.41 -14.44
C ILE A 149 15.07 0.40 -13.46
N GLY A 150 15.54 -0.80 -13.09
CA GLY A 150 16.63 -0.95 -12.13
C GLY A 150 17.89 -0.19 -12.55
N GLN A 151 18.73 0.19 -11.58
CA GLN A 151 19.92 1.02 -11.83
C GLN A 151 20.88 0.43 -12.89
N ALA A 152 21.07 -0.88 -12.90
CA ALA A 152 21.91 -1.55 -13.90
C ALA A 152 21.34 -1.44 -15.33
N GLU A 153 20.00 -1.48 -15.44
CA GLU A 153 19.31 -1.38 -16.73
C GLU A 153 19.24 0.08 -17.22
N LYS A 154 19.05 1.03 -16.31
CA LYS A 154 19.15 2.47 -16.60
C LYS A 154 20.50 2.88 -17.20
N GLN A 155 21.59 2.21 -16.85
CA GLN A 155 22.91 2.48 -17.44
C GLN A 155 23.02 2.03 -18.90
N LEU A 156 22.16 1.10 -19.33
CA LEU A 156 22.16 0.55 -20.70
C LEU A 156 21.16 1.27 -21.59
N TRP A 157 20.10 1.83 -21.01
CA TRP A 157 19.02 2.48 -21.75
C TRP A 157 19.36 3.91 -22.12
N SER A 158 18.97 4.32 -23.34
CA SER A 158 19.05 5.74 -23.70
C SER A 158 18.00 6.54 -22.94
N PHE A 159 18.18 7.87 -22.91
CA PHE A 159 17.19 8.79 -22.34
C PHE A 159 15.80 8.58 -22.97
N GLU A 160 15.73 8.40 -24.29
CA GLU A 160 14.48 8.17 -25.02
C GLU A 160 13.81 6.86 -24.62
N MET A 161 14.59 5.79 -24.40
CA MET A 161 14.04 4.50 -23.96
C MET A 161 13.43 4.60 -22.56
N VAL A 162 14.13 5.24 -21.63
CA VAL A 162 13.63 5.48 -20.26
C VAL A 162 12.36 6.33 -20.29
N ARG A 163 12.36 7.41 -21.10
CA ARG A 163 11.18 8.26 -21.28
C ARG A 163 9.99 7.49 -21.85
N GLU A 164 10.21 6.72 -22.91
CA GLU A 164 9.15 5.97 -23.58
C GLU A 164 8.52 4.94 -22.64
N HIS A 165 9.36 4.18 -21.92
CA HIS A 165 8.89 3.26 -20.89
C HIS A 165 8.08 3.97 -19.81
N ASN A 166 8.58 5.08 -19.26
CA ASN A 166 7.85 5.83 -18.23
C ASN A 166 6.50 6.36 -18.75
N MET A 167 6.45 6.86 -19.99
CA MET A 167 5.20 7.30 -20.63
C MET A 167 4.23 6.15 -20.83
N CYS A 168 4.69 5.03 -21.39
CA CYS A 168 3.87 3.85 -21.64
C CYS A 168 3.33 3.26 -20.33
N MET A 169 4.19 3.09 -19.32
CA MET A 169 3.80 2.50 -18.05
C MET A 169 2.86 3.40 -17.24
N LEU A 170 3.16 4.70 -17.12
CA LEU A 170 2.37 5.59 -16.27
C LEU A 170 1.07 6.05 -16.93
N MET A 171 1.12 6.34 -18.24
CA MET A 171 0.00 6.95 -18.95
C MET A 171 -0.82 5.91 -19.72
N GLU A 172 -0.18 5.15 -20.61
CA GLU A 172 -0.91 4.22 -21.50
C GLU A 172 -1.44 3.00 -20.76
N HIS A 173 -0.65 2.47 -19.82
CA HIS A 173 -1.07 1.39 -18.93
C HIS A 173 -1.82 1.89 -17.67
N GLU A 174 -2.08 3.20 -17.57
CA GLU A 174 -2.83 3.85 -16.49
C GLU A 174 -2.33 3.50 -15.08
N LEU A 175 -1.05 3.13 -14.91
CA LEU A 175 -0.52 2.74 -13.61
C LEU A 175 -0.53 3.91 -12.62
N LEU A 176 -0.43 5.14 -13.11
CA LEU A 176 -0.55 6.33 -12.26
C LEU A 176 -1.95 6.40 -11.60
N ASN A 177 -3.00 6.19 -12.39
CA ASN A 177 -4.38 6.13 -11.89
C ASN A 177 -4.60 4.91 -11.00
N ALA A 178 -3.97 3.78 -11.31
CA ALA A 178 -4.08 2.57 -10.49
C ALA A 178 -3.43 2.75 -9.11
N ILE A 179 -2.27 3.43 -9.03
CA ILE A 179 -1.60 3.79 -7.77
C ILE A 179 -2.49 4.73 -6.96
N ASP A 180 -2.99 5.81 -7.57
CA ASP A 180 -3.85 6.78 -6.89
C ASP A 180 -5.13 6.13 -6.36
N ASN A 181 -5.74 5.24 -7.14
CA ASN A 181 -6.92 4.48 -6.72
C ASN A 181 -6.63 3.53 -5.55
N VAL A 182 -5.51 2.81 -5.56
CA VAL A 182 -5.15 1.91 -4.45
C VAL A 182 -5.01 2.69 -3.15
N VAL A 183 -4.35 3.85 -3.21
CA VAL A 183 -4.14 4.72 -2.05
C VAL A 183 -5.45 5.34 -1.59
N SER A 184 -6.28 5.81 -2.51
CA SER A 184 -7.60 6.38 -2.23
C SER A 184 -8.54 5.36 -1.58
N VAL A 185 -8.62 4.15 -2.12
CA VAL A 185 -9.43 3.05 -1.55
C VAL A 185 -8.91 2.66 -0.17
N TYR A 186 -7.59 2.60 0.02
CA TYR A 186 -7.02 2.36 1.34
C TYR A 186 -7.42 3.47 2.32
N ARG A 187 -7.23 4.73 1.93
CA ARG A 187 -7.61 5.89 2.74
C ARG A 187 -9.09 5.83 3.13
N GLN A 188 -9.97 5.53 2.18
CA GLN A 188 -11.42 5.41 2.42
C GLN A 188 -11.77 4.27 3.37
N ASN A 189 -11.22 3.06 3.16
CA ASN A 189 -11.45 1.91 4.03
C ASN A 189 -10.94 2.16 5.46
N MET A 190 -9.86 2.92 5.59
CA MET A 190 -9.28 3.24 6.90
C MET A 190 -9.97 4.41 7.61
N VAL A 191 -10.59 5.35 6.88
CA VAL A 191 -11.41 6.43 7.44
C VAL A 191 -12.81 5.95 7.83
N SER A 192 -13.44 5.08 7.03
CA SER A 192 -14.79 4.56 7.31
C SER A 192 -14.84 3.64 8.54
N SER A 193 -13.72 3.02 8.92
CA SER A 193 -13.58 2.31 10.20
C SER A 193 -13.64 3.25 11.42
N GLN A 194 -13.29 4.54 11.25
CA GLN A 194 -13.35 5.55 12.32
C GLN A 194 -14.76 6.10 12.53
N THR A 195 -15.56 6.23 11.47
CA THR A 195 -16.91 6.80 11.57
C THR A 195 -17.91 5.81 12.16
N SER A 196 -17.79 4.52 11.88
CA SER A 196 -18.66 3.50 12.50
C SER A 196 -18.45 3.44 14.02
N SER A 197 -17.22 3.61 14.49
CA SER A 197 -16.88 3.56 15.93
C SER A 197 -17.29 4.82 16.71
N LYS A 198 -17.47 5.96 16.02
CA LYS A 198 -17.95 7.22 16.61
C LYS A 198 -19.47 7.40 16.55
N SER A 199 -20.17 6.61 15.74
CA SER A 199 -21.62 6.70 15.55
C SER A 199 -22.42 5.94 16.61
N GLU A 200 -21.75 5.14 17.46
CA GLU A 200 -22.38 4.32 18.51
C GLU A 200 -22.27 4.95 19.92
N LEU A 201 -21.93 6.24 20.00
CA LEU A 201 -21.90 7.02 21.26
C LEU A 201 -22.99 8.10 21.29
#